data_AF-A0A7K3BGI3-F1
#
_entry.id   AF-A0A7K3BGI3-F1
#
_cell.length_a   1.000
_cell.length_b   1.000
_cell.length_c   1.000
_cell.angle_alpha   90.00
_cell.angle_beta   90.00
_cell.angle_gamma   90.00
#
_symmetry.space_group_name_H-M   'P 1'
#
loop_
_entity.id
_entity.type
_entity.pdbx_description
1 polymer ?
#
loop_
_entity_poly.entity_id
_entity_poly.type
_entity_poly.pdbx_seq_one_letter_code
_entity_poly.pdbx_strand_id
1 'polypeptide(L)'
;MRKKGEAVVPGDEVVKALLTAVAILEDLVQVGHDSHMALSALEGIASELGKMSSGERRRFLEALERVAADEPDRATWIRGLPAALGLDHP
;
A
#
# COMPACT_ATOMS: atom_id res chain seq x y z
N MET A 1 -19.77 -18.79 5.96
CA MET A 1 -18.77 -19.83 5.60
C MET A 1 -17.41 -19.16 5.49
N ARG A 2 -16.50 -19.37 6.44
CA ARG A 2 -15.10 -18.93 6.29
C ARG A 2 -14.41 -19.93 5.37
N LYS A 3 -13.84 -19.49 4.25
CA LYS A 3 -13.04 -20.38 3.41
C LYS A 3 -11.86 -20.89 4.23
N LYS A 4 -11.68 -22.19 4.14
CA LYS A 4 -10.72 -23.03 4.84
C LYS A 4 -9.37 -22.83 4.16
N GLY A 5 -8.40 -22.23 4.86
CA GLY A 5 -6.97 -22.25 4.49
C GLY A 5 -6.56 -21.31 3.37
N GLU A 6 -6.79 -20.01 3.51
CA GLU A 6 -5.98 -19.03 2.79
C GLU A 6 -4.62 -19.03 3.47
N ALA A 7 -3.61 -19.64 2.82
CA ALA A 7 -2.25 -19.53 3.28
C ALA A 7 -1.90 -18.04 3.24
N VAL A 8 -1.79 -17.39 4.40
CA VAL A 8 -1.28 -16.03 4.50
C VAL A 8 0.12 -16.07 3.90
N VAL A 9 0.27 -15.52 2.70
CA VAL A 9 1.57 -15.42 2.05
C VAL A 9 2.39 -14.46 2.91
N PRO A 10 3.54 -14.89 3.46
CA PRO A 10 4.33 -14.04 4.34
C PRO A 10 4.65 -12.70 3.66
N GLY A 11 4.23 -11.60 4.27
CA GLY A 11 4.37 -10.25 3.75
C GLY A 11 3.08 -9.61 3.26
N ASP A 12 2.05 -10.37 2.89
CA ASP A 12 0.76 -9.81 2.44
C ASP A 12 0.03 -9.12 3.61
N GLU A 13 0.21 -9.61 4.84
CA GLU A 13 -0.30 -8.97 6.06
C GLU A 13 0.34 -7.60 6.33
N VAL A 14 1.63 -7.46 6.03
CA VAL A 14 2.34 -6.17 6.16
C VAL A 14 1.87 -5.21 5.09
N VAL A 15 1.68 -5.68 3.86
CA VAL A 15 1.08 -4.87 2.79
C VAL A 15 -0.33 -4.43 3.16
N LYS A 16 -1.19 -5.32 3.67
CA LYS A 16 -2.55 -4.95 4.13
C LYS A 16 -2.53 -3.91 5.25
N ALA A 17 -1.61 -4.04 6.21
CA ALA A 17 -1.43 -3.04 7.27
C ALA A 17 -0.98 -1.68 6.70
N LEU A 18 -0.02 -1.68 5.76
CA LEU A 18 0.43 -0.47 5.07
C LEU A 18 -0.70 0.19 4.28
N LEU A 19 -1.46 -0.58 3.50
CA LEU A 19 -2.62 -0.10 2.76
C LEU A 19 -3.68 0.53 3.68
N THR A 20 -3.87 -0.04 4.88
CA THR A 20 -4.78 0.55 5.87
C THR A 20 -4.27 1.90 6.36
N ALA A 21 -2.97 2.00 6.67
CA ALA A 21 -2.36 3.25 7.09
C ALA A 21 -2.44 4.33 6.00
N VAL A 22 -2.13 3.98 4.74
CA VAL A 22 -2.22 4.92 3.60
C VAL A 22 -3.65 5.41 3.42
N ALA A 23 -4.65 4.53 3.47
CA ALA A 23 -6.05 4.93 3.33
C ALA A 23 -6.49 5.92 4.44
N ILE A 24 -6.07 5.71 5.68
CA ILE A 24 -6.36 6.63 6.80
C ILE A 24 -5.70 7.99 6.56
N LEU A 25 -4.43 8.00 6.13
CA LEU A 25 -3.71 9.24 5.87
C LEU A 25 -4.30 10.02 4.69
N GLU A 26 -4.71 9.34 3.61
CA GLU A 26 -5.41 9.96 2.48
C GLU A 26 -6.75 10.59 2.93
N ASP A 27 -7.53 9.91 3.77
CA ASP A 27 -8.78 10.44 4.33
C ASP A 27 -8.50 11.70 5.17
N LEU A 28 -7.48 11.68 6.03
CA LEU A 28 -7.05 12.83 6.83
C LEU A 28 -6.64 14.04 5.95
N VAL A 29 -5.93 13.79 4.85
CA VAL A 29 -5.59 14.84 3.86
C VAL A 29 -6.87 15.43 3.25
N GLN A 30 -7.85 14.59 2.90
CA GLN A 30 -9.09 15.04 2.26
C GLN A 30 -10.01 15.84 3.20
N VAL A 31 -10.11 15.45 4.47
CA VAL A 31 -10.96 16.16 5.45
C VAL A 31 -10.34 17.46 5.98
N GLY A 32 -9.06 17.71 5.66
CA GLY A 32 -8.36 18.98 5.89
C GLY A 32 -7.84 19.22 7.31
N HIS A 33 -8.25 18.41 8.29
CA HIS A 33 -7.70 18.42 9.65
C HIS A 33 -6.37 17.66 9.68
N ASP A 34 -5.32 18.26 10.24
CA ASP A 34 -3.96 17.68 10.27
C ASP A 34 -3.38 17.28 8.90
N SER A 35 -3.88 17.86 7.81
CA SER A 35 -3.50 17.53 6.43
C SER A 35 -1.99 17.64 6.17
N HIS A 36 -1.30 18.59 6.83
CA HIS A 36 0.15 18.69 6.73
C HIS A 36 0.86 17.50 7.37
N MET A 37 0.43 17.06 8.55
CA MET A 37 1.00 15.89 9.23
C MET A 37 0.74 14.62 8.43
N ALA A 38 -0.48 14.46 7.93
CA ALA A 38 -0.87 13.30 7.13
C ALA A 38 -0.08 13.23 5.81
N LEU A 39 0.11 14.38 5.14
CA LEU A 39 0.94 14.47 3.93
C LEU A 39 2.40 14.12 4.24
N SER A 40 2.99 14.68 5.31
CA SER A 40 4.36 14.35 5.71
C SER A 40 4.53 12.87 6.04
N ALA A 41 3.52 12.21 6.61
CA ALA A 41 3.56 10.78 6.86
C ALA A 41 3.52 9.97 5.54
N LEU A 42 2.68 10.36 4.57
CA LEU A 42 2.65 9.75 3.23
C LEU A 42 3.99 9.93 2.50
N GLU A 43 4.60 11.11 2.57
CA GLU A 43 5.93 11.37 2.02
C GLU A 43 7.01 10.50 2.69
N GLY A 44 6.93 10.33 4.01
CA GLY A 44 7.80 9.43 4.76
C GLY A 44 7.67 7.98 4.31
N ILE A 45 6.45 7.48 4.13
CA ILE A 45 6.18 6.14 3.59
C ILE A 45 6.78 6.01 2.18
N ALA A 46 6.52 6.97 1.30
CA ALA A 46 7.07 6.97 -0.06
C ALA A 46 8.61 6.95 -0.05
N SER A 47 9.24 7.72 0.85
CA SER A 47 10.70 7.75 1.02
C SER A 47 11.27 6.40 1.45
N GLU A 48 10.68 5.73 2.44
CA GLU A 48 11.15 4.41 2.88
C GLU A 48 10.95 3.33 1.82
N LEU A 49 9.80 3.33 1.13
CA LEU A 49 9.55 2.41 0.01
C LEU A 49 10.50 2.68 -1.16
N GLY A 50 10.86 3.95 -1.40
CA GLY A 50 11.82 4.36 -2.41
C GLY A 50 13.23 3.79 -2.21
N LYS A 51 13.61 3.48 -0.95
CA LYS A 51 14.91 2.88 -0.60
C LYS A 51 14.99 1.38 -0.85
N MET A 52 13.87 0.72 -1.19
CA MET A 52 13.86 -0.70 -1.50
C MET A 52 14.78 -1.02 -2.68
N SER A 53 15.57 -2.08 -2.53
CA SER A 53 16.28 -2.69 -3.66
C SER A 53 15.30 -3.17 -4.73
N SER A 54 15.77 -3.38 -5.96
CA SER A 54 14.91 -3.89 -7.05
C SER A 54 14.27 -5.25 -6.71
N GLY A 55 14.94 -6.07 -5.90
CA GLY A 55 14.41 -7.35 -5.44
C GLY A 55 13.29 -7.21 -4.41
N GLU A 56 13.43 -6.28 -3.45
CA GLU A 56 12.38 -5.96 -2.47
C GLU A 56 11.18 -5.29 -3.14
N ARG A 57 11.44 -4.34 -4.04
CA ARG A 57 10.40 -3.66 -4.82
C ARG A 57 9.56 -4.65 -5.62
N ARG A 58 10.19 -5.60 -6.30
CA ARG A 58 9.46 -6.65 -7.04
C ARG A 58 8.55 -7.47 -6.12
N ARG A 59 9.06 -7.91 -4.96
CA ARG A 59 8.25 -8.68 -3.99
C ARG A 59 7.08 -7.84 -3.44
N PHE A 60 7.30 -6.56 -3.20
CA PHE A 60 6.27 -5.63 -2.76
C PHE A 60 5.15 -5.46 -3.82
N LEU A 61 5.52 -5.27 -5.08
CA LEU A 61 4.56 -5.17 -6.19
C LEU A 61 3.76 -6.47 -6.40
N GLU A 62 4.42 -7.62 -6.30
CA GLU A 62 3.75 -8.93 -6.36
C GLU A 62 2.76 -9.11 -5.20
N ALA A 63 3.10 -8.63 -4.00
CA ALA A 63 2.19 -8.65 -2.86
C ALA A 63 1.00 -7.69 -3.05
N LEU A 64 1.22 -6.48 -3.56
CA LEU A 64 0.13 -5.56 -3.91
C LEU A 64 -0.85 -6.18 -4.90
N GLU A 65 -0.36 -6.87 -5.94
CA GLU A 65 -1.23 -7.50 -6.93
C GLU A 65 -2.03 -8.67 -6.33
N ARG A 66 -1.43 -9.49 -5.45
CA ARG A 66 -2.17 -10.53 -4.71
C ARG A 66 -3.27 -9.93 -3.85
N VAL A 67 -2.94 -8.91 -3.05
CA VAL A 67 -3.92 -8.23 -2.19
C VAL A 67 -5.04 -7.58 -3.02
N ALA A 68 -4.71 -6.99 -4.18
CA ALA A 68 -5.70 -6.43 -5.10
C ALA A 68 -6.63 -7.50 -5.69
N ALA A 69 -6.13 -8.71 -5.95
CA ALA A 69 -6.94 -9.83 -6.41
C ALA A 69 -7.90 -10.34 -5.33
N ASP A 70 -7.47 -10.33 -4.06
CA ASP A 70 -8.28 -10.75 -2.91
C ASP A 70 -9.31 -9.67 -2.50
N GLU A 71 -9.04 -8.40 -2.79
CA GLU A 71 -9.88 -7.24 -2.44
C GLU A 71 -10.38 -6.50 -3.69
N PRO A 72 -11.32 -7.09 -4.47
CA PRO A 72 -11.75 -6.56 -5.76
C PRO A 72 -12.33 -5.14 -5.68
N ASP A 73 -13.00 -4.80 -4.58
CA ASP A 73 -13.59 -3.47 -4.37
C ASP A 73 -12.55 -2.35 -4.26
N ARG A 74 -11.33 -2.70 -3.82
CA ARG A 74 -10.21 -1.77 -3.63
C ARG A 74 -9.12 -1.92 -4.69
N ALA A 75 -9.25 -2.90 -5.59
CA ALA A 75 -8.18 -3.31 -6.49
C ALA A 75 -7.63 -2.18 -7.37
N THR A 76 -8.49 -1.31 -7.90
CA THR A 76 -8.07 -0.15 -8.70
C THR A 76 -7.22 0.83 -7.88
N TRP A 77 -7.62 1.11 -6.64
CA TRP A 77 -6.86 1.99 -5.75
C TRP A 77 -5.53 1.34 -5.36
N ILE A 78 -5.53 0.06 -4.99
CA ILE A 78 -4.30 -0.69 -4.63
C ILE A 78 -3.29 -0.67 -5.78
N ARG A 79 -3.75 -0.91 -7.02
CA ARG A 79 -2.88 -0.90 -8.21
C ARG A 79 -2.37 0.49 -8.59
N GLY A 80 -3.05 1.56 -8.17
CA GLY A 80 -2.63 2.94 -8.40
C GLY A 80 -1.59 3.45 -7.41
N LEU A 81 -1.42 2.79 -6.27
CA LEU A 81 -0.51 3.25 -5.22
C LEU A 81 0.96 3.33 -5.61
N PRO A 82 1.54 2.36 -6.34
CA PRO A 82 2.92 2.48 -6.80
C PRO A 82 3.17 3.78 -7.57
N ALA A 83 2.28 4.14 -8.49
CA ALA A 83 2.34 5.41 -9.23
C ALA A 83 2.23 6.63 -8.30
N ALA A 84 1.24 6.62 -7.41
CA ALA A 84 0.99 7.74 -6.48
C ALA A 84 2.16 7.97 -5.51
N LEU A 85 2.89 6.91 -5.14
CA LEU A 85 4.07 6.96 -4.28
C LEU A 85 5.38 7.15 -5.05
N GLY A 86 5.33 7.31 -6.38
CA GLY A 86 6.51 7.51 -7.23
C GLY A 86 7.40 6.27 -7.38
N LEU A 87 6.84 5.07 -7.19
CA LEU A 87 7.58 3.79 -7.23
C LEU A 87 7.72 3.20 -8.64
N ASP A 88 7.07 3.80 -9.64
CA ASP A 88 7.04 3.32 -11.03
C ASP A 88 8.25 3.75 -11.85
N HIS A 89 9.07 4.66 -11.32
CA HIS A 89 10.30 5.09 -11.95
C HIS A 89 11.53 4.31 -11.43
N PRO A 90 12.43 3.88 -12.33
CA PRO A 90 13.63 3.11 -12.00
C PRO A 90 14.66 3.91 -11.19
#